data_AF-A0A8T4D1Z0-F1
#
_entry.id   AF-A0A8T4D1Z0-F1
#
_cell.length_a   1.000
_cell.length_b   1.000
_cell.length_c   1.000
_cell.angle_alpha   90.00
_cell.angle_beta   90.00
_cell.angle_gamma   90.00
#
_symmetry.space_group_name_H-M   'P 1'
#
loop_
_entity.id
_entity.type
_entity.pdbx_description
1 polymer ?
#
loop_
_entity_poly.entity_id
_entity_poly.type
_entity_poly.pdbx_seq_one_letter_code
_entity_poly.pdbx_strand_id
1 'polypeptide(L)'
;MNLEEFFEHFSVAYSQLDVDGVTQLFAMPFFTLINDERTDWPEMAPLYETTQILFNWYAAQGFHDAQYKILSLLEISSTLGTAQLAWRVIRNDGTPWEYRTSYHLKRVNNVWKISGVIQFEEETPNVANLTSLASDAPLLVVAEAALRNHIVRPNLPIATQEAIKQETAKSLI
;
A
#
# COMPACT_ATOMS: atom_id res chain seq x y z
N MET A 1 -16.42 12.73 -8.58
CA MET A 1 -16.11 11.48 -7.88
C MET A 1 -16.12 11.75 -6.39
N ASN A 2 -16.99 11.10 -5.63
CA ASN A 2 -16.91 11.08 -4.16
C ASN A 2 -15.79 10.12 -3.70
N LEU A 3 -15.61 9.95 -2.40
CA LEU A 3 -14.52 9.12 -1.88
C LEU A 3 -14.82 7.62 -2.01
N GLU A 4 -16.08 7.21 -1.92
CA GLU A 4 -16.49 5.82 -2.11
C GLU A 4 -16.22 5.35 -3.55
N GLU A 5 -16.61 6.15 -4.54
CA GLU A 5 -16.31 5.91 -5.96
C GLU A 5 -14.79 5.89 -6.22
N PHE A 6 -14.03 6.73 -5.51
CA PHE A 6 -12.57 6.74 -5.59
C PHE A 6 -11.96 5.42 -5.11
N PHE A 7 -12.41 4.91 -3.96
CA PHE A 7 -11.89 3.64 -3.43
C PHE A 7 -12.35 2.43 -4.21
N GLU A 8 -13.54 2.48 -4.82
CA GLU A 8 -13.97 1.45 -5.75
C GLU A 8 -13.02 1.38 -6.95
N HIS A 9 -12.71 2.52 -7.56
CA HIS A 9 -11.76 2.58 -8.66
C HIS A 9 -10.35 2.13 -8.25
N PHE A 10 -9.89 2.55 -7.07
CA PHE A 10 -8.61 2.11 -6.51
C PHE A 10 -8.56 0.60 -6.29
N SER A 11 -9.62 0.01 -5.75
CA SER A 11 -9.71 -1.45 -5.51
C SER A 11 -9.67 -2.23 -6.81
N VAL A 12 -10.35 -1.76 -7.87
CA VAL A 12 -10.31 -2.42 -9.18
C VAL A 12 -8.89 -2.43 -9.73
N ALA A 13 -8.19 -1.29 -9.73
CA ALA A 13 -6.80 -1.22 -10.19
C ALA A 13 -5.87 -2.09 -9.34
N TYR A 14 -6.02 -2.06 -8.01
CA TYR A 14 -5.22 -2.88 -7.10
C TYR A 14 -5.45 -4.39 -7.30
N SER A 15 -6.70 -4.81 -7.51
CA SER A 15 -7.07 -6.22 -7.73
C SER A 15 -6.56 -6.76 -9.07
N GLN A 16 -6.36 -5.88 -10.05
CA GLN A 16 -5.77 -6.25 -11.33
C GLN A 16 -4.23 -6.21 -11.31
N LEU A 17 -3.63 -5.84 -10.18
CA LEU A 17 -2.20 -5.53 -10.08
C LEU A 17 -1.78 -4.52 -11.16
N ASP A 18 -2.64 -3.54 -11.45
CA ASP A 18 -2.42 -2.50 -12.44
C ASP A 18 -1.54 -1.38 -11.85
N VAL A 19 -0.24 -1.45 -12.16
CA VAL A 19 0.75 -0.47 -11.68
C VAL A 19 0.41 0.93 -12.14
N ASP A 20 0.00 1.10 -13.40
CA ASP A 20 -0.36 2.41 -13.97
C ASP A 20 -1.62 2.94 -13.29
N GLY A 21 -2.66 2.12 -13.20
CA GLY A 21 -3.93 2.47 -12.56
C GLY A 21 -3.76 2.89 -11.10
N VAL A 22 -2.96 2.16 -10.33
CA VAL A 22 -2.71 2.45 -8.91
C VAL A 22 -1.84 3.70 -8.73
N THR A 23 -0.72 3.81 -9.44
CA THR A 23 0.22 4.92 -9.24
C THR A 23 -0.35 6.25 -9.72
N GLN A 24 -1.22 6.24 -10.74
CA GLN A 24 -1.97 7.44 -11.14
C GLN A 24 -2.86 7.97 -10.02
N LEU A 25 -3.29 7.15 -9.05
CA LEU A 25 -4.14 7.58 -7.93
C LEU A 25 -3.34 8.17 -6.77
N PHE A 26 -2.01 8.17 -6.85
CA PHE A 26 -1.14 8.80 -5.87
C PHE A 26 -0.90 10.28 -6.19
N ALA A 27 -0.65 11.08 -5.16
CA ALA A 27 -0.19 12.44 -5.30
C ALA A 27 1.14 12.63 -4.59
N MET A 28 2.02 13.39 -5.23
CA MET A 28 3.32 13.73 -4.68
C MET A 28 3.26 15.01 -3.82
N PRO A 29 4.10 15.14 -2.78
CA PRO A 29 4.86 14.04 -2.17
C PRO A 29 3.92 13.00 -1.53
N PHE A 30 4.37 11.74 -1.50
CA PHE A 30 3.64 10.60 -0.96
C PHE A 30 4.44 9.99 0.20
N PHE A 31 3.79 9.38 1.18
CA PHE A 31 4.49 8.64 2.24
C PHE A 31 3.81 7.32 2.57
N THR A 32 4.59 6.38 3.08
CA THR A 32 4.10 5.17 3.73
C THR A 32 4.56 5.13 5.18
N LEU A 33 3.73 4.59 6.07
CA LEU A 33 4.12 4.18 7.41
C LEU A 33 3.70 2.72 7.58
N ILE A 34 4.67 1.82 7.50
CA ILE A 34 4.45 0.37 7.47
C ILE A 34 5.35 -0.22 8.56
N ASN A 35 4.78 -0.99 9.48
CA ASN A 35 5.54 -1.55 10.61
C ASN A 35 6.39 -0.50 11.36
N ASP A 36 5.78 0.66 11.65
CA ASP A 36 6.41 1.85 12.23
C ASP A 36 7.58 2.46 11.45
N GLU A 37 7.85 1.97 10.23
CA GLU A 37 8.86 2.52 9.34
C GLU A 37 8.24 3.50 8.35
N ARG A 38 8.65 4.77 8.46
CA ARG A 38 8.23 5.82 7.53
C ARG A 38 9.13 5.87 6.30
N THR A 39 8.53 5.74 5.12
CA THR A 39 9.20 6.03 3.85
C THR A 39 8.51 7.22 3.17
N ASP A 40 9.28 8.24 2.82
CA ASP A 40 8.83 9.39 2.05
C ASP A 40 9.27 9.23 0.60
N TRP A 41 8.34 9.53 -0.29
CA TRP A 41 8.50 9.45 -1.73
C TRP A 41 8.35 10.89 -2.24
N PRO A 42 9.45 11.57 -2.61
CA PRO A 42 9.37 12.93 -3.11
C PRO A 42 8.92 12.96 -4.59
N GLU A 43 9.22 11.90 -5.34
CA GLU A 43 8.99 11.78 -6.78
C GLU A 43 8.28 10.47 -7.15
N MET A 44 7.57 10.46 -8.28
CA MET A 44 6.75 9.32 -8.71
C MET A 44 7.59 8.15 -9.23
N ALA A 45 8.69 8.42 -9.94
CA ALA A 45 9.51 7.38 -10.57
C ALA A 45 9.94 6.25 -9.61
N PRO A 46 10.56 6.52 -8.43
CA PRO A 46 10.94 5.46 -7.50
C PRO A 46 9.73 4.74 -6.88
N LEU A 47 8.60 5.43 -6.70
CA LEU A 47 7.36 4.84 -6.19
C LEU A 47 6.72 3.89 -7.21
N TYR A 48 6.77 4.25 -8.49
CA TYR A 48 6.30 3.43 -9.60
C TYR A 48 7.10 2.13 -9.69
N GLU A 49 8.43 2.21 -9.71
CA GLU A 49 9.31 1.04 -9.72
C GLU A 49 9.05 0.12 -8.51
N THR A 50 8.89 0.71 -7.33
CA THR A 50 8.57 -0.03 -6.10
C THR A 50 7.22 -0.74 -6.19
N THR A 51 6.21 -0.07 -6.73
CA THR A 51 4.86 -0.64 -6.91
C THR A 51 4.90 -1.79 -7.91
N GLN A 52 5.66 -1.67 -8.99
CA GLN A 52 5.86 -2.75 -9.95
C GLN A 52 6.54 -3.97 -9.32
N ILE A 53 7.61 -3.78 -8.54
CA ILE A 53 8.28 -4.86 -7.83
C ILE A 53 7.34 -5.53 -6.83
N LEU A 54 6.57 -4.74 -6.08
CA LEU A 54 5.59 -5.22 -5.12
C LEU A 54 4.50 -6.08 -5.79
N PHE A 55 3.94 -5.62 -6.90
CA PHE A 55 2.88 -6.32 -7.62
C PHE A 55 3.37 -7.60 -8.29
N ASN A 56 4.58 -7.58 -8.85
CA ASN A 56 5.22 -8.80 -9.33
C ASN A 56 5.39 -9.84 -8.22
N TRP A 57 5.76 -9.39 -7.02
CA TRP A 57 5.86 -10.28 -5.87
C TRP A 57 4.48 -10.81 -5.44
N TYR A 58 3.44 -9.97 -5.36
CA TYR A 58 2.07 -10.42 -5.08
C TYR A 58 1.60 -11.50 -6.07
N ALA A 59 1.80 -11.28 -7.37
CA ALA A 59 1.47 -12.26 -8.39
C ALA A 59 2.21 -13.60 -8.16
N ALA A 60 3.51 -13.56 -7.85
CA ALA A 60 4.31 -14.75 -7.57
C ALA A 60 3.87 -15.49 -6.30
N GLN A 61 3.28 -14.78 -5.33
CA GLN A 61 2.72 -15.37 -4.10
C GLN A 61 1.29 -15.88 -4.27
N GLY A 62 0.74 -15.84 -5.49
CA GLY A 62 -0.58 -16.35 -5.82
C GLY A 62 -1.72 -15.39 -5.54
N PHE A 63 -1.47 -14.08 -5.52
CA PHE A 63 -2.53 -13.05 -5.51
C PHE A 63 -3.52 -13.31 -6.65
N HIS A 64 -4.82 -13.30 -6.32
CA HIS A 64 -5.90 -13.50 -7.28
C HIS A 64 -6.80 -12.27 -7.39
N ASP A 65 -7.23 -11.72 -6.26
CA ASP A 65 -8.18 -10.62 -6.19
C ASP A 65 -8.05 -9.91 -4.84
N ALA A 66 -8.56 -8.68 -4.72
CA ALA A 66 -8.59 -7.95 -3.46
C ALA A 66 -9.96 -7.32 -3.23
N GLN A 67 -10.46 -7.50 -2.01
CA GLN A 67 -11.71 -6.89 -1.56
C GLN A 67 -11.43 -5.99 -0.38
N TYR A 68 -12.26 -4.97 -0.20
CA TYR A 68 -12.13 -4.05 0.91
C TYR A 68 -13.48 -3.76 1.56
N LYS A 69 -13.40 -3.31 2.82
CA LYS A 69 -14.49 -2.69 3.56
C LYS A 69 -14.03 -1.35 4.09
N ILE A 70 -14.82 -0.30 3.86
CA ILE A 70 -14.62 1.00 4.51
C ILE A 70 -14.98 0.85 5.99
N LEU A 71 -13.99 1.09 6.86
CA LEU A 71 -14.16 1.12 8.32
C LEU A 71 -14.55 2.52 8.80
N SER A 72 -13.94 3.54 8.20
CA SER A 72 -14.17 4.94 8.49
C SER A 72 -13.87 5.78 7.26
N LEU A 73 -14.66 6.83 7.08
CA LEU A 73 -14.48 7.80 6.01
C LEU A 73 -14.76 9.19 6.56
N LEU A 74 -13.81 10.10 6.42
CA LEU A 74 -13.92 11.47 6.92
C LEU A 74 -13.44 12.46 5.86
N GLU A 75 -14.37 13.28 5.37
CA GLU A 75 -14.00 14.51 4.66
C GLU A 75 -13.63 15.58 5.68
N ILE A 76 -12.36 15.99 5.69
CA ILE A 76 -11.84 17.04 6.58
C ILE A 76 -12.19 18.42 6.02
N SER A 77 -12.12 18.55 4.70
CA SER A 77 -12.52 19.75 3.96
C SER A 77 -12.92 19.37 2.54
N SER A 78 -13.29 20.35 1.71
CA SER A 78 -13.56 20.13 0.28
C SER A 78 -12.36 19.60 -0.52
N THR A 79 -11.15 19.63 0.06
CA THR A 79 -9.91 19.22 -0.62
C THR A 79 -9.10 18.18 0.16
N LEU A 80 -9.52 17.79 1.37
CA LEU A 80 -8.79 16.88 2.25
C LEU A 80 -9.72 15.84 2.85
N GLY A 81 -9.23 14.61 2.97
CA GLY A 81 -9.97 13.55 3.63
C GLY A 81 -9.07 12.44 4.16
N THR A 82 -9.66 11.55 4.93
CA THR A 82 -9.03 10.30 5.36
C THR A 82 -10.02 9.16 5.24
N ALA A 83 -9.48 7.95 5.03
CA ALA A 83 -10.28 6.74 5.04
C ALA A 83 -9.50 5.61 5.70
N GLN A 84 -10.21 4.72 6.39
CA GLN A 84 -9.64 3.49 6.91
C GLN A 84 -10.32 2.33 6.21
N LEU A 85 -9.53 1.42 5.64
CA LEU A 85 -10.02 0.24 4.94
C LEU A 85 -9.48 -1.02 5.61
N ALA A 86 -10.34 -2.04 5.70
CA ALA A 86 -9.93 -3.42 5.92
C ALA A 86 -9.86 -4.12 4.57
N TRP A 87 -8.71 -4.67 4.23
CA TRP A 87 -8.46 -5.44 3.01
C TRP A 87 -8.51 -6.94 3.28
N ARG A 88 -9.04 -7.67 2.31
CA ARG A 88 -8.98 -9.11 2.21
C ARG A 88 -8.49 -9.47 0.82
N VAL A 89 -7.26 -9.96 0.74
CA VAL A 89 -6.66 -10.43 -0.51
C VAL A 89 -6.92 -11.92 -0.65
N ILE A 90 -7.53 -12.29 -1.78
CA ILE A 90 -7.81 -13.67 -2.15
C ILE A 90 -6.58 -14.24 -2.84
N ARG A 91 -6.18 -15.45 -2.45
CA ARG A 91 -5.04 -16.17 -3.02
C ARG A 91 -5.47 -17.46 -3.68
N ASN A 92 -4.67 -17.92 -4.62
CA ASN A 92 -4.89 -19.16 -5.37
C ASN A 92 -4.95 -20.41 -4.46
N ASP A 93 -4.27 -20.38 -3.30
CA ASP A 93 -4.28 -21.45 -2.30
C ASP A 93 -5.51 -21.39 -1.36
N GLY A 94 -6.39 -20.40 -1.53
CA GLY A 94 -7.59 -20.18 -0.72
C GLY A 94 -7.33 -19.55 0.65
N THR A 95 -6.07 -19.33 1.04
CA THR A 95 -5.72 -18.71 2.33
C THR A 95 -5.65 -17.20 2.15
N PRO A 96 -6.60 -16.41 2.68
CA PRO A 96 -6.61 -14.97 2.46
C PRO A 96 -5.49 -14.27 3.25
N TRP A 97 -5.01 -13.13 2.74
CA TRP A 97 -4.34 -12.16 3.60
C TRP A 97 -5.33 -11.10 4.04
N GLU A 98 -5.26 -10.72 5.31
CA GLU A 98 -6.09 -9.65 5.87
C GLU A 98 -5.21 -8.59 6.52
N TYR A 99 -5.51 -7.32 6.24
CA TYR A 99 -4.76 -6.20 6.81
C TYR A 99 -5.60 -4.93 6.78
N ARG A 100 -5.20 -3.91 7.55
CA ARG A 100 -5.87 -2.61 7.57
C ARG A 100 -4.94 -1.49 7.16
N THR A 101 -5.52 -0.48 6.52
CA THR A 101 -4.78 0.69 6.04
C THR A 101 -5.56 1.97 6.27
N SER A 102 -4.86 3.03 6.66
CA SER A 102 -5.38 4.40 6.69
C SER A 102 -4.79 5.17 5.52
N TYR A 103 -5.66 5.79 4.73
CA TYR A 103 -5.32 6.61 3.58
C TYR A 103 -5.48 8.08 3.93
N HIS A 104 -4.45 8.86 3.64
CA HIS A 104 -4.51 10.31 3.63
C HIS A 104 -4.78 10.78 2.21
N LEU A 105 -5.79 11.62 2.04
CA LEU A 105 -6.34 11.98 0.73
C LEU A 105 -6.28 13.50 0.55
N LYS A 106 -5.94 13.92 -0.67
CA LYS A 106 -6.05 15.32 -1.08
C LYS A 106 -6.63 15.43 -2.48
N ARG A 107 -7.28 16.54 -2.80
CA ARG A 107 -7.65 16.85 -4.19
C ARG A 107 -6.49 17.51 -4.92
N VAL A 108 -6.19 17.00 -6.11
CA VAL A 108 -5.28 17.59 -7.08
C VAL A 108 -6.05 17.76 -8.39
N ASN A 109 -6.15 19.00 -8.89
CA ASN A 109 -6.93 19.32 -10.09
C ASN A 109 -8.36 18.77 -10.04
N ASN A 110 -9.05 18.96 -8.90
CA ASN A 110 -10.40 18.43 -8.60
C ASN A 110 -10.56 16.90 -8.58
N VAL A 111 -9.47 16.14 -8.59
CA VAL A 111 -9.49 14.67 -8.49
C VAL A 111 -8.89 14.25 -7.15
N TRP A 112 -9.55 13.32 -6.44
CA TRP A 112 -8.99 12.73 -5.24
C TRP A 112 -7.73 11.92 -5.56
N LYS A 113 -6.74 12.02 -4.68
CA LYS A 113 -5.48 11.29 -4.75
C LYS A 113 -5.04 10.89 -3.35
N ILE A 114 -4.32 9.78 -3.24
CA ILE A 114 -3.70 9.34 -1.99
C ILE A 114 -2.35 10.05 -1.84
N SER A 115 -2.18 10.76 -0.73
CA SER A 115 -0.91 11.38 -0.34
C SER A 115 -0.17 10.61 0.76
N GLY A 116 -0.79 9.60 1.35
CA GLY A 116 -0.08 8.69 2.22
C GLY A 116 -0.89 7.46 2.63
N VAL A 117 -0.18 6.40 3.00
CA VAL A 117 -0.74 5.12 3.46
C VAL A 117 -0.09 4.73 4.78
N ILE A 118 -0.90 4.36 5.76
CA ILE A 118 -0.44 3.82 7.04
C ILE A 118 -1.03 2.43 7.19
N GLN A 119 -0.20 1.42 7.45
CA GLN A 119 -0.68 0.11 7.87
C GLN A 119 -0.83 0.07 9.38
N PHE A 120 -1.91 -0.54 9.87
CA PHE A 120 -2.16 -0.70 11.30
C PHE A 120 -2.86 -2.03 11.59
N GLU A 121 -2.73 -2.53 12.83
CA GLU A 121 -3.30 -3.80 13.26
C GLU A 121 -4.47 -3.65 14.24
N GLU A 122 -4.58 -2.51 14.93
CA GLU A 122 -5.60 -2.30 15.96
C GLU A 122 -7.02 -2.52 15.42
N GLU A 123 -7.80 -3.34 16.13
CA GLU A 123 -9.25 -3.29 16.04
C GLU A 123 -9.67 -1.97 16.66
N THR A 124 -10.08 -1.02 15.81
CA THR A 124 -10.67 0.24 16.27
C THR A 124 -11.76 -0.08 17.30
N PRO A 125 -11.68 0.41 18.55
CA PRO A 125 -12.59 0.00 19.63
C PRO A 125 -14.07 0.40 19.42
N ASN A 126 -14.41 1.04 18.29
CA ASN A 126 -15.77 1.50 17.96
C ASN A 126 -16.36 0.90 16.67
N VAL A 127 -15.73 -0.11 16.05
CA VAL A 127 -16.35 -0.84 14.92
C VAL A 127 -16.76 -2.21 15.41
N ALA A 128 -18.05 -2.39 15.64
CA ALA A 128 -18.63 -3.66 16.09
C ALA A 128 -18.23 -4.80 15.13
N ASN A 129 -17.51 -5.76 15.71
CA ASN A 129 -17.33 -7.16 15.30
C ASN A 129 -17.07 -7.43 13.81
N LEU A 130 -15.78 -7.60 13.50
CA LEU A 130 -15.35 -8.69 12.64
C LEU A 130 -14.37 -9.51 13.46
N THR A 131 -14.78 -10.73 13.81
CA THR A 131 -14.02 -11.70 14.60
C THR A 131 -12.63 -11.90 13.97
N SER A 132 -11.60 -11.37 14.63
CA SER A 132 -10.21 -11.68 14.31
C SER A 132 -9.93 -13.16 14.59
N LEU A 133 -9.73 -13.93 13.52
CA LEU A 133 -8.96 -15.17 13.58
C LEU A 133 -7.50 -14.76 13.34
N ALA A 134 -6.61 -15.22 14.21
CA ALA A 134 -5.18 -14.93 14.14
C ALA A 134 -4.66 -15.11 12.70
N SER A 135 -4.23 -14.01 12.09
CA SER A 135 -3.57 -13.98 10.79
C SER A 135 -2.07 -13.94 11.01
N ASP A 136 -1.34 -14.58 10.10
CA ASP A 136 0.08 -14.29 9.86
C ASP A 136 0.31 -12.78 9.66
N ALA A 137 1.58 -12.35 9.75
CA ALA A 137 1.98 -10.95 9.60
C ALA A 137 1.30 -10.28 8.38
N PRO A 138 0.90 -8.99 8.47
CA PRO A 138 0.17 -8.33 7.40
C PRO A 138 0.93 -8.35 6.07
N LEU A 139 0.20 -8.47 4.96
CA LEU A 139 0.76 -8.62 3.61
C LEU A 139 1.88 -7.61 3.29
N LEU A 140 1.65 -6.35 3.62
CA LEU A 140 2.61 -5.29 3.33
C LEU A 140 3.90 -5.41 4.17
N VAL A 141 3.81 -5.90 5.42
CA VAL A 141 4.99 -6.22 6.26
C VAL A 141 5.76 -7.39 5.67
N VAL A 142 5.07 -8.46 5.27
CA VAL A 142 5.69 -9.64 4.64
C VAL A 142 6.40 -9.24 3.35
N ALA A 143 5.74 -8.44 2.51
CA ALA A 143 6.31 -7.95 1.27
C ALA A 143 7.51 -7.04 1.51
N GLU A 144 7.44 -6.13 2.49
CA GLU A 144 8.55 -5.25 2.83
C GLU A 144 9.78 -6.04 3.30
N ALA A 145 9.57 -7.07 4.14
CA ALA A 145 10.65 -7.94 4.59
C ALA A 145 11.27 -8.73 3.41
N ALA A 146 10.44 -9.31 2.54
CA ALA A 146 10.90 -10.08 1.39
C ALA A 146 11.62 -9.22 0.34
N LEU A 147 11.17 -7.98 0.16
CA LEU A 147 11.64 -7.07 -0.88
C LEU A 147 12.60 -6.01 -0.34
N ARG A 148 13.08 -6.13 0.90
CA ARG A 148 13.95 -5.15 1.57
C ARG A 148 15.12 -4.68 0.71
N ASN A 149 15.73 -5.60 -0.03
CA ASN A 149 16.90 -5.32 -0.87
C ASN A 149 16.54 -4.90 -2.32
N HIS A 150 15.25 -4.96 -2.68
CA HIS A 150 14.74 -4.72 -4.03
C HIS A 150 13.94 -3.41 -4.13
N ILE A 151 13.41 -2.92 -3.01
CA ILE A 151 12.66 -1.66 -2.93
C ILE A 151 13.63 -0.50 -2.68
N VAL A 152 13.47 0.56 -3.47
CA VAL A 152 14.20 1.81 -3.25
C VAL A 152 13.70 2.47 -1.97
N ARG A 153 14.62 2.91 -1.10
CA ARG A 153 14.29 3.69 0.10
C ARG A 153 14.83 5.10 -0.07
N PRO A 154 14.06 6.05 -0.64
CA PRO A 154 14.54 7.38 -1.00
C PRO A 154 15.10 8.17 0.19
N ASN A 155 14.63 7.85 1.40
CA ASN A 155 15.04 8.49 2.64
C ASN A 155 16.40 8.02 3.19
N LEU A 156 16.95 6.89 2.71
CA LEU A 156 18.25 6.42 3.18
C LEU A 156 19.38 7.24 2.53
N PRO A 157 20.51 7.48 3.24
CA PRO A 157 21.68 8.07 2.62
C PRO A 157 22.11 7.30 1.38
N ILE A 158 22.56 8.01 0.33
CA ILE A 158 22.97 7.41 -0.97
C ILE A 158 23.98 6.27 -0.78
N ALA A 159 24.94 6.44 0.14
CA ALA A 159 25.92 5.40 0.46
C ALA A 159 25.28 4.08 0.95
N THR A 160 24.19 4.17 1.71
CA THR A 160 23.45 2.99 2.18
C THR A 160 22.65 2.35 1.04
N GLN A 161 22.07 3.15 0.14
CA GLN A 161 21.35 2.65 -1.03
C GLN A 161 22.29 1.91 -2.01
N GLU A 162 23.51 2.44 -2.22
CA GLU A 162 24.53 1.82 -3.07
C GLU A 162 25.05 0.51 -2.49
N ALA A 163 25.25 0.44 -1.17
CA ALA A 163 25.65 -0.79 -0.49
C ALA A 163 24.61 -1.92 -0.68
N ILE A 164 23.32 -1.61 -0.50
CA ILE A 164 22.21 -2.58 -0.70
C ILE A 164 22.16 -3.06 -2.16
N LYS A 165 22.34 -2.16 -3.14
CA LYS A 165 22.38 -2.53 -4.57
C LYS A 165 23.55 -3.47 -4.88
N GLN A 166 24.73 -3.21 -4.33
CA GLN A 166 25.92 -4.05 -4.55
C GLN A 166 25.78 -5.44 -3.91
N GLU A 167 25.12 -5.54 -2.76
CA GLU A 167 24.89 -6.82 -2.07
C GLU A 167 23.88 -7.69 -2.83
N THR A 168 22.84 -7.07 -3.38
CA THR A 168 21.84 -7.75 -4.22
C THR A 168 22.44 -8.27 -5.53
N ALA A 169 23.35 -7.50 -6.15
CA ALA A 169 24.05 -7.93 -7.36
C ALA A 169 25.01 -9.10 -7.14
N LYS A 170 25.57 -9.26 -5.92
CA LYS A 170 26.46 -10.38 -5.57
C LYS A 170 25.72 -11.69 -5.31
N SER A 171 24.42 -11.65 -4.97
CA SER A 171 23.63 -12.86 -4.73
C SER A 171 23.13 -13.56 -6.00
N LEU A 172 23.46 -13.03 -7.18
CA LEU A 172 23.06 -13.51 -8.51
C LEU A 172 24.24 -14.12 -9.31
N ILE A 173 25.40 -14.33 -8.68
CA ILE A 173 26.61 -14.93 -9.30
C ILE A 173 26.95 -16.24 -8.59
#